data_AF-A0AAU7CKA7-F1
#
_entry.id   AF-A0AAU7CKA7-F1
#
_cell.length_a   1.000
_cell.length_b   1.000
_cell.length_c   1.000
_cell.angle_alpha   90.00
_cell.angle_beta   90.00
_cell.angle_gamma   90.00
#
_symmetry.space_group_name_H-M   'P 1'
#
loop_
_entity.id
_entity.type
_entity.pdbx_description
1 polymer ?
#
loop_
_entity_poly.entity_id
_entity_poly.type
_entity_poly.pdbx_seq_one_letter_code
_entity_poly.pdbx_strand_id
1 'polypeptide(L)'
;MGLFYSNFTLYGPDHRQVVDAVRCLRRSAYVSPTMNGFTTVYDRESERQHFDVIEGMGRQLSLDLECPVMGVILHDDDVLFY
;
A
#
# COMPACT_ATOMS: atom_id res chain seq x y z
N MET A 1 -16.37 15.26 -8.55
CA MET A 1 -15.04 15.45 -7.94
C MET A 1 -15.04 14.53 -6.74
N GLY A 2 -14.68 13.28 -6.95
CA GLY A 2 -14.66 12.27 -5.90
C GLY A 2 -13.28 12.15 -5.24
N LEU A 3 -13.26 11.45 -4.12
CA LEU A 3 -12.07 11.04 -3.40
C LEU A 3 -11.52 9.77 -4.05
N PHE A 4 -10.20 9.72 -4.17
CA PHE A 4 -9.45 8.57 -4.64
C PHE A 4 -8.40 8.26 -3.57
N TYR A 5 -8.36 7.02 -3.14
CA TYR A 5 -7.38 6.57 -2.15
C TYR A 5 -7.03 5.12 -2.40
N SER A 6 -5.75 4.82 -2.26
CA SER A 6 -5.23 3.46 -2.29
C SER A 6 -4.25 3.23 -1.14
N ASN A 7 -4.34 2.08 -0.50
CA ASN A 7 -3.32 1.64 0.44
C ASN A 7 -3.08 0.14 0.39
N PHE A 8 -1.97 -0.27 0.97
CA PHE A 8 -1.60 -1.67 1.13
C PHE A 8 -1.25 -1.92 2.58
N THR A 9 -2.00 -2.77 3.26
CA THR A 9 -1.72 -3.17 4.64
C THR A 9 -1.12 -4.57 4.68
N LEU A 10 -0.01 -4.69 5.39
CA LEU A 10 0.75 -5.92 5.58
C LEU A 10 0.72 -6.31 7.06
N TYR A 11 0.79 -7.62 7.35
CA TYR A 11 0.92 -8.13 8.71
C TYR A 11 2.17 -9.01 8.84
N GLY A 12 3.01 -8.71 9.84
CA GLY A 12 4.21 -9.48 10.16
C GLY A 12 5.53 -8.72 9.93
N PRO A 13 5.83 -8.26 8.69
CA PRO A 13 7.07 -7.52 8.42
C PRO A 13 7.19 -6.26 9.26
N ASP A 14 8.38 -6.03 9.80
CA ASP A 14 8.68 -4.80 10.52
C ASP A 14 8.78 -3.60 9.56
N HIS A 15 8.70 -2.40 10.13
CA HIS A 15 8.71 -1.15 9.37
C HIS A 15 9.92 -1.04 8.43
N ARG A 16 11.10 -1.49 8.87
CA ARG A 16 12.33 -1.37 8.08
C ARG A 16 12.29 -2.31 6.88
N GLN A 17 11.83 -3.55 7.06
CA GLN A 17 11.65 -4.51 5.98
C GLN A 17 10.71 -3.95 4.90
N VAL A 18 9.59 -3.35 5.32
CA VAL A 18 8.62 -2.75 4.39
C VAL A 18 9.23 -1.55 3.65
N VAL A 19 9.92 -0.65 4.37
CA VAL A 19 10.60 0.51 3.75
C VAL A 19 11.64 0.07 2.73
N ASP A 20 12.44 -0.95 3.06
CA ASP A 20 13.48 -1.45 2.17
C ASP A 20 12.88 -2.13 0.92
N ALA A 21 11.79 -2.90 1.07
CA ALA A 21 11.04 -3.45 -0.07
C ALA A 21 10.51 -2.34 -1.00
N VAL A 22 9.83 -1.33 -0.47
CA VAL A 22 9.32 -0.18 -1.24
C VAL A 22 10.45 0.54 -2.00
N ARG A 23 11.61 0.72 -1.36
CA ARG A 23 12.80 1.33 -1.98
C ARG A 23 13.35 0.48 -3.13
N CYS A 24 13.44 -0.84 -2.96
CA CYS A 24 13.88 -1.77 -4.00
C CYS A 24 12.97 -1.69 -5.24
N LEU A 25 11.66 -1.48 -5.03
CA LEU A 25 10.69 -1.27 -6.11
C LEU A 25 10.74 0.12 -6.74
N ARG A 26 11.61 1.01 -6.23
CA ARG A 26 11.77 2.41 -6.66
C ARG A 26 10.46 3.21 -6.61
N ARG A 27 9.56 2.83 -5.69
CA ARG A 27 8.28 3.49 -5.49
C ARG A 27 8.44 4.68 -4.54
N SER A 28 7.67 5.74 -4.80
CA SER A 28 7.52 6.87 -3.88
C SER A 28 6.29 6.63 -3.02
N ALA A 29 6.50 6.25 -1.77
CA ALA A 29 5.40 5.93 -0.86
C ALA A 29 5.63 6.47 0.55
N TYR A 30 4.55 6.71 1.28
CA TYR A 30 4.60 6.80 2.74
C TYR A 30 4.40 5.41 3.35
N VAL A 31 5.15 5.12 4.42
CA VAL A 31 5.04 3.87 5.17
C VAL A 31 4.71 4.24 6.61
N SER A 32 3.61 3.71 7.15
CA SER A 32 3.25 3.95 8.54
C SER A 32 4.23 3.27 9.49
N PRO A 33 4.32 3.69 10.76
CA PRO A 33 4.90 2.86 11.81
C PRO A 33 4.20 1.49 11.85
N THR A 34 4.92 0.45 12.27
CA THR A 34 4.31 -0.85 12.53
C THR A 34 3.60 -0.81 13.88
N MET A 35 2.30 -1.04 13.89
CA MET A 35 1.47 -1.04 15.10
C MET A 35 0.71 -2.37 15.18
N ASN A 36 0.86 -3.10 16.30
CA ASN A 36 0.25 -4.44 16.48
C ASN A 36 0.57 -5.42 15.34
N GLY A 37 1.77 -5.33 14.77
CA GLY A 37 2.20 -6.16 13.64
C GLY A 37 1.71 -5.70 12.27
N PHE A 38 0.91 -4.63 12.19
CA PHE A 38 0.43 -4.07 10.93
C PHE A 38 1.26 -2.88 10.45
N THR A 39 1.58 -2.87 9.17
CA THR A 39 2.26 -1.76 8.49
C THR A 39 1.47 -1.40 7.23
N THR A 40 1.19 -0.12 7.01
CA THR A 40 0.44 0.35 5.84
C THR A 40 1.32 1.19 4.92
N VAL A 41 1.25 0.92 3.62
CA VAL A 41 1.96 1.63 2.55
C VAL A 41 0.97 2.42 1.70
N TYR A 42 1.34 3.67 1.42
CA TYR A 42 0.58 4.63 0.63
C TYR A 42 1.42 5.01 -0.59
N ASP A 43 1.21 4.33 -1.70
CA ASP A 43 2.03 4.47 -2.92
C ASP A 43 1.47 5.55 -3.85
N ARG A 44 2.32 6.50 -4.26
CA ARG A 44 1.92 7.62 -5.12
C ARG A 44 1.37 7.18 -6.46
N GLU A 45 1.90 6.12 -7.06
CA GLU A 45 1.51 5.69 -8.41
C GLU A 45 0.17 4.96 -8.40
N SER A 46 -0.13 4.25 -7.30
CA SER A 46 -1.40 3.58 -7.04
C SER A 46 -2.57 4.57 -6.87
N GLU A 47 -2.31 5.82 -6.44
CA GLU A 47 -3.35 6.87 -6.30
C GLU A 47 -4.03 7.25 -7.63
N ARG A 48 -3.41 6.94 -8.78
CA ARG A 48 -4.04 7.11 -10.09
C ARG A 48 -5.08 6.03 -10.41
N GLN A 49 -5.17 5.01 -9.56
CA GLN A 49 -6.11 3.89 -9.65
C GLN A 49 -6.11 3.13 -10.98
N HIS A 50 -4.93 3.00 -11.57
CA HIS A 50 -4.69 1.98 -12.58
C HIS A 50 -4.61 0.63 -11.86
N PHE A 51 -5.63 -0.22 -12.02
CA PHE A 51 -5.75 -1.49 -11.31
C PHE A 51 -4.54 -2.40 -11.52
N ASP A 52 -3.96 -2.39 -12.71
CA ASP A 52 -2.73 -3.07 -13.08
C ASP A 52 -1.50 -2.59 -12.26
N VAL A 53 -1.44 -1.30 -11.91
CA VAL A 53 -0.40 -0.76 -11.02
C VAL A 53 -0.62 -1.21 -9.58
N ILE A 54 -1.88 -1.19 -9.13
CA ILE A 54 -2.26 -1.57 -7.75
C ILE A 54 -2.01 -3.07 -7.53
N GLU A 55 -2.48 -3.92 -8.45
CA GLU A 55 -2.25 -5.36 -8.40
C GLU A 55 -0.76 -5.68 -8.46
N GLY A 56 -0.01 -5.00 -9.33
CA GLY A 56 1.44 -5.14 -9.43
C GLY A 56 2.15 -4.82 -8.12
N MET A 57 1.78 -3.72 -7.47
CA MET A 57 2.34 -3.30 -6.18
C MET A 57 2.02 -4.31 -5.06
N GLY A 58 0.74 -4.68 -4.91
CA GLY A 58 0.31 -5.64 -3.89
C GLY A 58 0.96 -7.02 -4.07
N ARG A 59 1.04 -7.52 -5.32
CA ARG A 59 1.70 -8.78 -5.64
C ARG A 59 3.18 -8.75 -5.29
N GLN A 60 3.88 -7.68 -5.67
CA GLN A 60 5.32 -7.59 -5.47
C GLN A 60 5.68 -7.50 -3.99
N LEU A 61 4.96 -6.68 -3.21
CA LEU A 61 5.13 -6.63 -1.76
C LEU A 61 4.86 -7.98 -1.09
N SER A 62 3.82 -8.69 -1.54
CA SER A 62 3.47 -10.01 -1.02
C SER A 62 4.57 -11.05 -1.28
N LEU A 63 5.16 -11.03 -2.48
CA LEU A 63 6.25 -11.93 -2.84
C LEU A 63 7.56 -11.59 -2.11
N ASP A 64 7.95 -10.31 -2.05
CA ASP A 64 9.23 -9.89 -1.47
C ASP A 64 9.27 -10.05 0.05
N LEU A 65 8.12 -9.95 0.71
CA LEU A 65 8.00 -10.03 2.17
C LEU A 65 7.36 -11.33 2.65
N GLU A 66 7.03 -12.24 1.73
CA GLU A 66 6.44 -13.55 1.99
C GLU A 66 5.20 -13.49 2.91
N CYS A 67 4.38 -12.45 2.75
CA CYS A 67 3.21 -12.23 3.60
C CYS A 67 1.98 -11.78 2.79
N PRO A 68 0.75 -12.06 3.25
CA PRO A 68 -0.45 -11.50 2.64
C PRO A 68 -0.44 -9.96 2.67
N VAL A 69 -0.97 -9.35 1.60
CA VAL A 69 -1.14 -7.91 1.48
C VAL A 69 -2.61 -7.61 1.20
N MET A 70 -3.22 -6.75 2.01
CA MET A 70 -4.57 -6.25 1.79
C MET A 70 -4.50 -4.89 1.10
N GLY A 71 -4.92 -4.83 -0.15
CA GLY A 71 -5.12 -3.58 -0.88
C GLY A 71 -6.52 -3.00 -0.63
N VAL A 72 -6.63 -1.75 -0.21
CA VAL A 72 -7.90 -1.02 -0.14
C VAL A 72 -7.90 0.06 -1.20
N ILE A 73 -8.99 0.15 -1.97
CA ILE A 73 -9.18 1.12 -3.04
C ILE A 73 -10.54 1.76 -2.82
N LEU A 74 -10.56 3.09 -2.72
CA LEU A 74 -11.78 3.87 -2.67
C LEU A 74 -11.84 4.73 -3.93
N HIS A 75 -12.88 4.55 -4.74
CA HIS A 75 -13.03 5.17 -6.05
C HIS A 75 -14.28 6.05 -6.10
N ASP A 76 -14.09 7.33 -6.46
CA ASP A 76 -15.15 8.28 -6.75
C ASP A 76 -16.20 8.39 -5.64
N ASP A 77 -15.74 8.48 -4.39
CA ASP A 77 -16.62 8.74 -3.24
C ASP A 77 -16.78 10.25 -3.02
N ASP A 78 -17.99 10.67 -2.66
CA ASP A 78 -18.27 12.08 -2.35
C ASP A 78 -17.84 12.45 -0.92
N VAL A 79 -17.80 11.49 0.00
CA VAL A 79 -17.46 11.73 1.42
C VAL A 79 -16.71 10.55 2.01
N LEU A 80 -15.47 10.78 2.44
CA LEU A 80 -14.77 9.89 3.37
C LEU A 80 -15.00 10.39 4.80
N PHE A 81 -15.49 9.51 5.68
CA PHE A 81 -15.68 9.78 7.10
C PHE A 81 -14.78 8.84 7.92
N TYR A 82 -14.06 9.38 8.90
CA TYR A 82 -13.13 8.64 9.77
C TYR A 82 -13.48 8.82 11.25
#